data_AF-A0ABD2LHC5-F1
#
_entry.id   AF-A0ABD2LHC5-F1
#
_cell.length_a   1.000
_cell.length_b   1.000
_cell.length_c   1.000
_cell.angle_alpha   90.00
_cell.angle_beta   90.00
_cell.angle_gamma   90.00
#
_symmetry.space_group_name_H-M   'P 1'
#
loop_
_entity.id
_entity.type
_entity.pdbx_description
1 polymer ?
#
loop_
_entity_poly.entity_id
_entity_poly.type
_entity_poly.pdbx_seq_one_letter_code
_entity_poly.pdbx_strand_id
1 'polypeptide(L)'
;MFPNSKALLSVESNLADSFSKLQYLLGNNPFPPETFANLLLLYCKFEYFDLAADVLAENAHLTYKLLNQFQFDYLDALITQQSSESEAYAKFDALAMDRLNELRKKHQKLQELREEDNGRALQRAVDSVEETIDEFLPALMAQAKLLWDKAQWAQIEQLFRHSAEFCHANETWKLNLAHTLFMQEKYKEASDCYAPLVHASFDRLLDVSAVVLANLCACYIFTTNTEEAEEVMRRVEREENAQTTNRKLFHLSIITLGISFAKNDANEGGKQNNFRFGISRIVCALEPYEKKLGMDTWFYSKRCMASMLESIARCVVEISDNVLFDCLHFLESCELHGREIVTDVPMHGARPGELPRMISHEARLIRALLIKIMD
;
A
#
# COMPACT_ATOMS: atom_id res chain seq x y z
N MET A 1 0.18 1.11 -1.26
CA MET A 1 0.68 2.25 -2.05
C MET A 1 1.00 1.72 -3.44
N PHE A 2 0.46 2.33 -4.51
CA PHE A 2 0.68 2.03 -5.95
C PHE A 2 -0.27 1.01 -6.62
N PRO A 3 -0.57 1.16 -7.94
CA PRO A 3 -1.92 1.34 -8.47
C PRO A 3 -2.63 0.02 -8.79
N ASN A 4 -3.93 -0.02 -8.50
CA ASN A 4 -4.82 -1.10 -8.88
C ASN A 4 -5.15 -1.01 -10.37
N SER A 5 -4.31 -1.57 -11.24
CA SER A 5 -4.76 -1.97 -12.57
C SER A 5 -5.85 -3.02 -12.41
N LYS A 6 -7.05 -2.75 -12.92
CA LYS A 6 -8.23 -3.63 -12.83
C LYS A 6 -7.99 -5.05 -13.40
N ALA A 7 -6.92 -5.26 -14.18
CA ALA A 7 -6.51 -6.58 -14.67
C ALA A 7 -5.74 -7.43 -13.63
N LEU A 8 -5.15 -6.81 -12.61
CA LEU A 8 -4.37 -7.48 -11.55
C LEU A 8 -5.25 -7.98 -10.38
N LEU A 9 -6.53 -7.61 -10.33
CA LEU A 9 -7.46 -8.00 -9.26
C LEU A 9 -7.76 -9.51 -9.22
N SER A 10 -7.55 -10.23 -10.32
CA SER A 10 -7.70 -11.70 -10.35
C SER A 10 -6.45 -12.45 -9.88
N VAL A 11 -5.30 -11.77 -9.82
CA VAL A 11 -3.99 -12.35 -9.47
C VAL A 11 -3.85 -12.56 -7.96
N GLU A 12 -4.56 -11.78 -7.15
CA GLU A 12 -4.46 -11.81 -5.68
C GLU A 12 -4.92 -13.12 -5.03
N SER A 13 -5.72 -13.93 -5.72
CA SER A 13 -6.20 -15.21 -5.17
C SER A 13 -5.20 -16.37 -5.34
N ASN A 14 -4.33 -16.33 -6.36
CA ASN A 14 -3.23 -17.27 -6.54
C ASN A 14 -2.12 -16.70 -7.45
N LEU A 15 -1.20 -15.98 -6.82
CA LEU A 15 -0.06 -15.31 -7.47
C LEU A 15 0.89 -16.30 -8.18
N ALA A 16 1.16 -17.45 -7.57
CA ALA A 16 2.05 -18.48 -8.14
C ALA A 16 1.47 -19.10 -9.42
N ASP A 17 0.16 -19.37 -9.45
CA ASP A 17 -0.53 -19.80 -10.66
C ASP A 17 -0.48 -18.73 -11.75
N SER A 18 -0.56 -17.45 -11.37
CA SER A 18 -0.57 -16.34 -12.32
C SER A 18 0.77 -16.21 -13.05
N PHE A 19 1.89 -16.28 -12.32
CA PHE A 19 3.23 -16.34 -12.92
C PHE A 19 3.41 -17.56 -13.84
N SER A 20 3.02 -18.74 -13.35
CA SER A 20 3.17 -20.00 -14.10
C SER A 20 2.37 -19.97 -15.41
N LYS A 21 1.15 -19.43 -15.39
CA LYS A 21 0.30 -19.26 -16.58
C LYS A 21 0.92 -18.31 -17.60
N LEU A 22 1.42 -17.15 -17.16
CA LEU A 22 2.04 -16.17 -18.05
C LEU A 22 3.34 -16.68 -18.67
N GLN A 23 4.19 -17.35 -17.89
CA GLN A 23 5.39 -18.02 -18.41
C GLN A 23 5.03 -19.11 -19.43
N TYR A 24 4.04 -19.95 -19.12
CA TYR A 24 3.57 -21.00 -20.03
C TYR A 24 3.05 -20.40 -21.36
N LEU A 25 2.29 -19.31 -21.29
CA LEU A 25 1.82 -18.62 -22.50
C LEU A 25 2.99 -18.07 -23.31
N LEU A 26 3.99 -17.44 -22.67
CA LEU A 26 5.15 -16.91 -23.37
C LEU A 26 5.96 -18.00 -24.10
N GLY A 27 6.03 -19.20 -23.51
CA GLY A 27 6.67 -20.36 -24.13
C GLY A 27 5.89 -21.01 -25.29
N ASN A 28 4.61 -20.65 -25.49
CA ASN A 28 3.73 -21.28 -26.47
C ASN A 28 3.17 -20.26 -27.47
N ASN A 29 3.67 -20.27 -28.70
CA ASN A 29 3.17 -19.41 -29.78
C ASN A 29 1.96 -20.04 -30.51
N PRO A 30 0.91 -19.26 -30.84
CA PRO A 30 0.73 -17.83 -30.56
C PRO A 30 0.18 -17.56 -29.14
N PHE A 31 0.59 -16.45 -28.55
CA PHE A 31 0.08 -15.95 -27.26
C PHE A 31 -0.47 -14.52 -27.37
N PRO A 32 -1.32 -14.06 -26.43
CA PRO A 32 -1.81 -12.68 -26.41
C PRO A 32 -0.66 -11.67 -26.27
N PRO A 33 -0.60 -10.60 -27.08
CA PRO A 33 0.55 -9.68 -27.10
C PRO A 33 0.85 -9.03 -25.73
N GLU A 34 -0.17 -8.89 -24.88
CA GLU A 34 -0.06 -8.33 -23.52
C GLU A 34 0.68 -9.26 -22.55
N THR A 35 0.82 -10.55 -22.87
CA THR A 35 1.45 -11.56 -22.00
C THR A 35 2.86 -11.15 -21.58
N PHE A 36 3.64 -10.63 -22.54
CA PHE A 36 5.03 -10.25 -22.31
C PHE A 36 5.13 -9.05 -21.35
N ALA A 37 4.42 -7.97 -21.65
CA ALA A 37 4.39 -6.77 -20.80
C ALA A 37 3.84 -7.07 -19.39
N ASN A 38 2.76 -7.85 -19.30
CA ASN A 38 2.14 -8.19 -18.03
C ASN A 38 3.05 -9.04 -17.14
N LEU A 39 3.78 -10.01 -17.71
CA LEU A 39 4.73 -10.82 -16.96
C LEU A 39 5.86 -9.96 -16.37
N LEU A 40 6.44 -9.07 -17.18
CA LEU A 40 7.50 -8.16 -16.75
C LEU A 40 7.03 -7.20 -15.66
N LEU A 41 5.87 -6.55 -15.85
CA LEU A 41 5.28 -5.68 -14.84
C LEU A 41 4.97 -6.42 -13.55
N LEU A 42 4.53 -7.69 -13.64
CA LEU A 42 4.24 -8.51 -12.47
C LEU A 42 5.53 -8.85 -11.71
N TYR A 43 6.61 -9.22 -12.40
CA TYR A 43 7.91 -9.43 -11.75
C TYR A 43 8.39 -8.17 -11.04
N CYS A 44 8.38 -7.02 -11.73
CA CYS A 44 8.81 -5.76 -11.13
C CYS A 44 7.92 -5.35 -9.94
N LYS A 45 6.60 -5.59 -10.00
CA LYS A 45 5.67 -5.31 -8.90
C LYS A 45 6.00 -6.08 -7.62
N PHE A 46 6.54 -7.29 -7.76
CA PHE A 46 6.96 -8.14 -6.64
C PHE A 46 8.48 -8.14 -6.43
N GLU A 47 9.17 -7.15 -7.00
CA GLU A 47 10.61 -6.93 -6.83
C GLU A 47 11.50 -8.09 -7.34
N TYR A 48 10.99 -8.92 -8.25
CA TYR A 48 11.74 -9.97 -8.95
C TYR A 48 12.52 -9.39 -10.13
N PHE A 49 13.38 -8.41 -9.88
CA PHE A 49 14.08 -7.66 -10.93
C PHE A 49 15.03 -8.52 -11.76
N ASP A 50 15.72 -9.49 -11.14
CA ASP A 50 16.60 -10.44 -11.86
C ASP A 50 15.80 -11.25 -12.90
N LEU A 51 14.63 -11.77 -12.51
CA LEU A 51 13.76 -12.54 -13.42
C LEU A 51 13.18 -11.66 -14.53
N ALA A 52 12.84 -10.40 -14.22
CA ALA A 52 12.40 -9.45 -15.23
C ALA A 52 13.52 -9.14 -16.25
N ALA A 53 14.76 -8.96 -15.77
CA ALA A 53 15.93 -8.73 -16.60
C ALA A 53 16.24 -9.93 -17.50
N ASP A 54 16.22 -11.14 -16.94
CA ASP A 54 16.43 -12.39 -17.69
C ASP A 54 15.40 -12.56 -18.80
N VAL A 55 14.10 -12.38 -18.49
CA VAL A 55 13.02 -12.50 -19.49
C VAL A 55 13.16 -11.45 -20.59
N LEU A 56 13.54 -10.21 -20.26
CA LEU A 56 13.82 -9.16 -21.26
C LEU A 56 15.01 -9.52 -22.16
N ALA A 57 16.09 -10.06 -21.58
CA ALA A 57 17.30 -10.43 -22.30
C ALA A 57 17.06 -11.63 -23.25
N GLU A 58 16.41 -12.69 -22.75
CA GLU A 58 16.08 -13.89 -23.53
C GLU A 58 15.08 -13.59 -24.66
N ASN A 59 14.22 -12.60 -24.47
CA ASN A 59 13.16 -12.23 -25.42
C ASN A 59 13.38 -10.86 -26.07
N ALA A 60 14.63 -10.43 -26.27
CA ALA A 60 14.96 -9.12 -26.85
C ALA A 60 14.26 -8.83 -28.20
N HIS A 61 13.94 -9.88 -28.97
CA HIS A 61 13.20 -9.81 -30.23
C HIS A 61 11.71 -9.44 -30.07
N LEU A 62 11.11 -9.67 -28.89
CA LEU A 62 9.75 -9.30 -28.54
C LEU A 62 9.66 -7.85 -28.05
N THR A 63 10.72 -7.34 -27.43
CA THR A 63 10.78 -5.98 -26.87
C THR A 63 10.31 -4.93 -27.88
N TYR A 64 10.90 -4.90 -29.07
CA TYR A 64 10.54 -3.92 -30.11
C TYR A 64 9.17 -4.16 -30.77
N LYS A 65 8.56 -5.34 -30.57
CA LYS A 65 7.29 -5.73 -31.20
C LYS A 65 6.10 -5.56 -30.28
N LEU A 66 6.29 -5.81 -28.99
CA LEU A 66 5.21 -5.93 -28.00
C LEU A 66 5.23 -4.84 -26.93
N LEU A 67 6.33 -4.07 -26.82
CA LEU A 67 6.42 -2.94 -25.90
C LEU A 67 6.49 -1.64 -26.70
N ASN A 68 5.74 -0.63 -26.24
CA ASN A 68 5.96 0.73 -26.69
C ASN A 68 7.22 1.31 -26.01
N GLN A 69 7.73 2.43 -26.52
CA GLN A 69 8.95 3.05 -26.01
C GLN A 69 8.87 3.38 -24.52
N PHE A 70 7.73 3.92 -24.07
CA PHE A 70 7.50 4.26 -22.67
C PHE A 70 7.53 3.02 -21.76
N GLN A 71 6.87 1.93 -22.15
CA GLN A 71 6.83 0.68 -21.40
C GLN A 71 8.24 0.09 -21.26
N PHE A 72 9.03 0.12 -22.34
CA PHE A 72 10.42 -0.34 -22.29
C PHE A 72 11.26 0.52 -21.33
N ASP A 73 11.24 1.83 -21.48
CA ASP A 73 12.02 2.75 -20.65
C ASP A 73 11.58 2.69 -19.16
N TYR A 74 10.28 2.51 -18.91
CA TYR A 74 9.73 2.35 -17.57
C TYR A 74 10.17 1.03 -16.91
N LEU A 75 10.15 -0.08 -17.65
CA LEU A 75 10.64 -1.37 -17.17
C LEU A 75 12.15 -1.34 -16.92
N ASP A 76 12.92 -0.71 -17.79
CA ASP A 76 14.36 -0.49 -17.61
C ASP A 76 14.65 0.31 -16.33
N ALA A 77 13.90 1.39 -16.09
CA ALA A 77 14.01 2.17 -14.85
C ALA A 77 13.67 1.35 -13.60
N LEU A 78 12.61 0.52 -13.67
CA LEU A 78 12.24 -0.40 -12.58
C LEU A 78 13.31 -1.44 -12.29
N ILE A 79 13.96 -2.01 -13.30
CA ILE A 79 15.02 -3.00 -13.10
C ILE A 79 16.30 -2.31 -12.58
N THR A 80 16.63 -1.14 -13.11
CA THR A 80 17.80 -0.34 -12.71
C THR A 80 17.78 0.00 -11.21
N GLN A 81 16.60 0.10 -10.58
CA GLN A 81 16.50 0.45 -9.17
C GLN A 81 17.22 -0.55 -8.24
N GLN A 82 17.36 -1.82 -8.66
CA GLN A 82 18.06 -2.85 -7.89
C GLN A 82 19.57 -2.56 -7.79
N SER A 83 20.16 -1.97 -8.82
CA SER A 83 21.60 -1.71 -8.90
C SER A 83 21.95 -0.26 -8.56
N SER A 84 21.08 0.70 -8.93
CA SER A 84 21.30 2.12 -8.72
C SER A 84 19.97 2.88 -8.62
N GLU A 85 19.53 3.14 -7.38
CA GLU A 85 18.34 3.95 -7.13
C GLU A 85 18.44 5.38 -7.69
N SER A 86 19.64 5.97 -7.70
CA SER A 86 19.85 7.33 -8.21
C SER A 86 19.68 7.39 -9.74
N GLU A 87 20.13 6.36 -10.44
CA GLU A 87 19.95 6.25 -11.88
C GLU A 87 18.49 5.96 -12.22
N ALA A 88 17.85 5.04 -11.49
CA ALA A 88 16.43 4.76 -11.63
C ALA A 88 15.58 6.02 -11.43
N TYR A 89 15.87 6.81 -10.39
CA TYR A 89 15.20 8.09 -10.15
C TYR A 89 15.35 9.04 -11.35
N ALA A 90 16.56 9.18 -11.89
CA ALA A 90 16.80 10.04 -13.06
C ALA A 90 16.04 9.55 -14.30
N LYS A 91 15.96 8.23 -14.52
CA LYS A 91 15.16 7.65 -15.61
C LYS A 91 13.66 7.92 -15.44
N PHE A 92 13.12 7.72 -14.24
CA PHE A 92 11.70 8.05 -13.97
C PHE A 92 11.41 9.54 -14.07
N ASP A 93 12.34 10.41 -13.68
CA ASP A 93 12.21 11.87 -13.81
C ASP A 93 12.15 12.31 -15.27
N ALA A 94 13.02 11.76 -16.11
CA ALA A 94 12.97 12.00 -17.55
C ALA A 94 11.63 11.57 -18.15
N LEU A 95 11.15 10.36 -17.81
CA LEU A 95 9.86 9.84 -18.27
C LEU A 95 8.68 10.71 -17.82
N ALA A 96 8.65 11.08 -16.54
CA ALA A 96 7.59 11.90 -15.97
C ALA A 96 7.59 13.30 -16.60
N MET A 97 8.75 13.92 -16.80
CA MET A 97 8.89 15.25 -17.39
C MET A 97 8.47 15.26 -18.87
N ASP A 98 8.87 14.24 -19.63
CA ASP A 98 8.46 14.09 -21.03
C ASP A 98 6.93 13.96 -21.15
N ARG A 99 6.32 13.11 -20.31
CA ARG A 99 4.85 12.94 -20.28
C ARG A 99 4.12 14.19 -19.80
N LEU A 100 4.66 14.90 -18.82
CA LEU A 100 4.08 16.16 -18.35
C LEU A 100 4.08 17.24 -19.45
N ASN A 101 5.16 17.33 -20.23
CA ASN A 101 5.25 18.24 -21.36
C ASN A 101 4.29 17.86 -22.49
N GLU A 102 4.09 16.56 -22.73
CA GLU A 102 3.08 16.07 -23.68
C GLU A 102 1.66 16.36 -23.20
N LEU A 103 1.37 16.16 -21.92
CA LEU A 103 0.08 16.50 -21.30
C LEU A 103 -0.28 17.98 -21.49
N ARG A 104 0.67 18.90 -21.25
CA ARG A 104 0.45 20.33 -21.46
C ARG A 104 0.04 20.64 -22.91
N LYS A 105 0.75 20.06 -23.89
CA LYS A 105 0.45 20.24 -25.32
C LYS A 105 -0.92 19.67 -25.70
N LYS A 106 -1.22 18.43 -25.26
CA LYS A 106 -2.51 17.77 -25.55
C LYS A 106 -3.67 18.48 -24.87
N HIS A 107 -3.49 18.95 -23.64
CA HIS A 107 -4.51 19.70 -22.91
C HIS A 107 -4.79 21.06 -23.56
N GLN A 108 -3.77 21.78 -24.04
CA GLN A 108 -3.97 23.01 -24.80
C GLN A 108 -4.83 22.75 -26.05
N LYS A 109 -4.49 21.71 -26.83
CA LYS A 109 -5.24 21.32 -28.01
C LYS A 109 -6.68 20.89 -27.69
N LEU A 110 -6.89 20.24 -26.54
CA LEU A 110 -8.23 19.88 -26.06
C LEU A 110 -9.09 21.12 -25.82
N GLN A 111 -8.51 22.19 -25.24
CA GLN A 111 -9.24 23.45 -25.02
C GLN A 111 -9.61 24.14 -26.33
N GLU A 112 -8.68 24.20 -27.30
CA GLU A 112 -8.95 24.75 -28.63
C GLU A 112 -10.11 24.02 -29.32
N LEU A 113 -10.13 22.68 -29.27
CA LEU A 113 -11.20 21.87 -29.89
C LEU A 113 -12.56 21.98 -29.19
N ARG A 114 -12.61 22.40 -27.92
CA ARG A 114 -13.88 22.66 -27.22
C ARG A 114 -14.60 23.88 -27.77
N GLU A 115 -13.87 24.83 -28.35
CA GLU A 115 -14.43 26.05 -28.94
C GLU A 115 -15.02 25.80 -30.34
N GLU A 116 -14.59 24.71 -31.01
CA GLU A 116 -14.94 24.41 -32.42
C GLU A 116 -16.17 23.48 -32.60
N ASP A 117 -16.86 23.09 -31.51
CA ASP A 117 -18.06 22.22 -31.48
C ASP A 117 -17.95 20.90 -32.30
N ASN A 118 -16.74 20.36 -32.43
CA ASN A 118 -16.47 19.12 -33.15
C ASN A 118 -16.40 17.91 -32.20
N GLY A 119 -17.55 17.32 -31.88
CA GLY A 119 -17.67 16.26 -30.87
C GLY A 119 -16.77 15.04 -31.06
N ARG A 120 -16.49 14.59 -32.30
CA ARG A 120 -15.60 13.42 -32.53
C ARG A 120 -14.12 13.75 -32.36
N ALA A 121 -13.70 14.95 -32.77
CA ALA A 121 -12.33 15.39 -32.55
C ALA A 121 -12.08 15.66 -31.06
N LEU A 122 -13.08 16.22 -30.38
CA LEU A 122 -13.05 16.46 -28.94
C LEU A 122 -12.88 15.16 -28.15
N GLN A 123 -13.68 14.13 -28.44
CA GLN A 123 -13.57 12.85 -27.75
C GLN A 123 -12.16 12.23 -27.90
N ARG A 124 -11.61 12.20 -29.12
CA ARG A 124 -10.25 11.69 -29.34
C ARG A 124 -9.18 12.48 -28.58
N ALA A 125 -9.37 13.79 -28.42
CA ALA A 125 -8.46 14.61 -27.64
C ALA A 125 -8.57 14.31 -26.14
N VAL A 126 -9.77 14.03 -25.63
CA VAL A 126 -9.98 13.56 -24.25
C VAL A 126 -9.28 12.22 -24.04
N ASP A 127 -9.56 11.23 -24.89
CA ASP A 127 -8.97 9.89 -24.80
C ASP A 127 -7.43 9.97 -24.81
N SER A 128 -6.86 10.80 -25.69
CA SER A 128 -5.41 10.97 -25.77
C SER A 128 -4.78 11.64 -24.54
N VAL A 129 -5.50 12.55 -23.87
CA VAL A 129 -5.07 13.12 -22.59
C VAL A 129 -5.10 12.05 -21.51
N GLU A 130 -6.17 11.26 -21.42
CA GLU A 130 -6.31 10.16 -20.46
C GLU A 130 -5.19 9.12 -20.62
N GLU A 131 -4.92 8.67 -21.85
CA GLU A 131 -3.81 7.74 -22.15
C GLU A 131 -2.45 8.29 -21.66
N THR A 132 -2.23 9.60 -21.79
CA THR A 132 -0.96 10.21 -21.36
C THR A 132 -0.88 10.32 -19.84
N ILE A 133 -2.03 10.52 -19.16
CA ILE A 133 -2.10 10.48 -17.69
C ILE A 133 -1.80 9.06 -17.19
N ASP A 134 -2.29 8.03 -17.88
CA ASP A 134 -2.06 6.62 -17.54
C ASP A 134 -0.58 6.20 -17.67
N GLU A 135 0.19 6.85 -18.54
CA GLU A 135 1.66 6.70 -18.60
C GLU A 135 2.39 7.60 -17.59
N PHE A 136 1.91 8.83 -17.37
CA PHE A 136 2.53 9.78 -16.44
C PHE A 136 2.46 9.31 -14.97
N LEU A 137 1.31 8.82 -14.53
CA LEU A 137 1.07 8.47 -13.12
C LEU A 137 2.03 7.37 -12.62
N PRO A 138 2.24 6.23 -13.32
CA PRO A 138 3.18 5.21 -12.89
C PRO A 138 4.63 5.72 -12.72
N ALA A 139 5.09 6.61 -13.61
CA ALA A 139 6.43 7.20 -13.51
C ALA A 139 6.53 8.12 -12.27
N LEU A 140 5.57 9.02 -12.09
CA LEU A 140 5.46 9.90 -10.92
C LEU A 140 5.43 9.10 -9.61
N MET A 141 4.64 8.03 -9.59
CA MET A 141 4.49 7.14 -8.45
C MET A 141 5.79 6.40 -8.10
N ALA A 142 6.54 5.94 -9.11
CA ALA A 142 7.82 5.28 -8.88
C ALA A 142 8.87 6.25 -8.30
N GLN A 143 8.92 7.50 -8.78
CA GLN A 143 9.75 8.54 -8.16
C GLN A 143 9.37 8.76 -6.69
N ALA A 144 8.07 8.92 -6.42
CA ALA A 144 7.56 9.12 -5.07
C ALA A 144 7.93 7.94 -4.15
N LYS A 145 7.91 6.69 -4.64
CA LYS A 145 8.32 5.50 -3.88
C LYS A 145 9.79 5.56 -3.46
N LEU A 146 10.69 5.89 -4.40
CA LEU A 146 12.13 5.98 -4.10
C LEU A 146 12.44 7.05 -3.05
N LEU A 147 11.72 8.18 -3.10
CA LEU A 147 11.82 9.23 -2.09
C LEU A 147 11.18 8.81 -0.75
N TRP A 148 10.08 8.06 -0.80
CA TRP A 148 9.38 7.53 0.38
C TRP A 148 10.29 6.62 1.20
N ASP A 149 11.03 5.73 0.53
CA ASP A 149 11.96 4.82 1.19
C ASP A 149 13.12 5.55 1.88
N LYS A 150 13.42 6.77 1.43
CA LYS A 150 14.43 7.67 2.02
C LYS A 150 13.84 8.65 3.03
N ALA A 151 12.56 8.53 3.36
CA ALA A 151 11.83 9.46 4.23
C ALA A 151 11.89 10.93 3.76
N GLN A 152 11.97 11.18 2.45
CA GLN A 152 12.10 12.52 1.88
C GLN A 152 10.72 13.17 1.61
N TRP A 153 9.90 13.29 2.64
CA TRP A 153 8.49 13.69 2.53
C TRP A 153 8.26 15.03 1.82
N ALA A 154 9.08 16.04 2.14
CA ALA A 154 8.98 17.36 1.54
C ALA A 154 9.21 17.36 0.01
N GLN A 155 10.12 16.50 -0.47
CA GLN A 155 10.37 16.35 -1.90
C GLN A 155 9.22 15.64 -2.60
N ILE A 156 8.62 14.64 -1.95
CA ILE A 156 7.42 13.96 -2.46
C ILE A 156 6.24 14.93 -2.58
N GLU A 157 6.02 15.77 -1.56
CA GLU A 157 4.98 16.80 -1.62
C GLU A 157 5.24 17.78 -2.76
N GLN A 158 6.49 18.22 -2.95
CA GLN A 158 6.86 19.07 -4.07
C GLN A 158 6.54 18.38 -5.40
N LEU A 159 6.91 17.12 -5.56
CA LEU A 159 6.63 16.31 -6.75
C LEU A 159 5.11 16.24 -7.04
N PHE A 160 4.28 16.03 -6.02
CA PHE A 160 2.82 16.06 -6.15
C PHE A 160 2.32 17.46 -6.52
N ARG A 161 2.76 18.53 -5.85
CA ARG A 161 2.34 19.90 -6.16
C ARG A 161 2.61 20.29 -7.63
N HIS A 162 3.74 19.85 -8.21
CA HIS A 162 4.07 20.11 -9.62
C HIS A 162 3.17 19.34 -10.60
N SER A 163 2.55 18.24 -10.18
CA SER A 163 1.66 17.41 -11.01
C SER A 163 0.17 17.67 -10.76
N ALA A 164 -0.17 18.53 -9.80
CA ALA A 164 -1.55 18.79 -9.39
C ALA A 164 -2.44 19.31 -10.52
N GLU A 165 -1.86 20.08 -11.46
CA GLU A 165 -2.58 20.64 -12.61
C GLU A 165 -3.38 19.59 -13.40
N PHE A 166 -2.87 18.35 -13.52
CA PHE A 166 -3.52 17.27 -14.26
C PHE A 166 -4.04 16.14 -13.37
N CYS A 167 -3.44 15.92 -12.21
CA CYS A 167 -3.69 14.71 -11.43
C CYS A 167 -4.55 14.92 -10.18
N HIS A 168 -4.93 16.16 -9.84
CA HIS A 168 -5.66 16.45 -8.60
C HIS A 168 -6.99 15.68 -8.45
N ALA A 169 -7.60 15.23 -9.55
CA ALA A 169 -8.83 14.43 -9.51
C ALA A 169 -8.59 12.93 -9.32
N ASN A 170 -7.38 12.43 -9.58
CA ASN A 170 -7.04 11.01 -9.53
C ASN A 170 -6.94 10.50 -8.08
N GLU A 171 -7.63 9.40 -7.78
CA GLU A 171 -7.69 8.83 -6.43
C GLU A 171 -6.32 8.34 -5.92
N THR A 172 -5.52 7.70 -6.77
CA THR A 172 -4.18 7.22 -6.38
C THR A 172 -3.25 8.38 -6.05
N TRP A 173 -3.31 9.45 -6.84
CA TRP A 173 -2.57 10.68 -6.59
C TRP A 173 -3.01 11.32 -5.26
N LYS A 174 -4.32 11.50 -5.03
CA LYS A 174 -4.87 12.09 -3.80
C LYS A 174 -4.46 11.28 -2.58
N LEU A 175 -4.55 9.95 -2.67
CA LEU A 175 -4.24 9.05 -1.58
C LEU A 175 -2.74 9.11 -1.20
N ASN A 176 -1.85 9.10 -2.19
CA ASN A 176 -0.41 9.18 -1.93
C ASN A 176 0.02 10.57 -1.44
N LEU A 177 -0.62 11.64 -1.90
CA LEU A 177 -0.44 12.96 -1.31
C LEU A 177 -0.92 12.98 0.16
N ALA A 178 -2.08 12.39 0.46
CA ALA A 178 -2.60 12.30 1.82
C ALA A 178 -1.63 11.55 2.75
N HIS A 179 -1.07 10.43 2.31
CA HIS A 179 -0.01 9.71 3.02
C HIS A 179 1.21 10.59 3.28
N THR A 180 1.66 11.32 2.25
CA THR A 180 2.83 12.21 2.35
C THR A 180 2.61 13.36 3.33
N LEU A 181 1.44 13.98 3.31
CA LEU A 181 1.05 15.05 4.23
C LEU A 181 0.90 14.53 5.66
N PHE A 182 0.36 13.32 5.82
CA PHE A 182 0.24 12.65 7.10
C PHE A 182 1.60 12.41 7.75
N MET A 183 2.58 11.91 6.98
CA MET A 183 3.96 11.70 7.47
C MET A 183 4.69 13.01 7.83
N GLN A 184 4.20 14.15 7.34
CA GLN A 184 4.68 15.48 7.71
C GLN A 184 3.86 16.13 8.83
N GLU A 185 2.95 15.39 9.47
CA GLU A 185 2.07 15.88 10.53
C GLU A 185 1.14 17.02 10.08
N LYS A 186 0.94 17.18 8.76
CA LYS A 186 0.00 18.16 8.17
C LYS A 186 -1.42 17.57 8.20
N TYR A 187 -1.91 17.22 9.39
CA TYR A 187 -3.11 16.40 9.58
C TYR A 187 -4.37 16.99 8.96
N LYS A 188 -4.53 18.32 8.99
CA LYS A 188 -5.67 19.01 8.37
C LYS A 188 -5.67 18.86 6.85
N GLU A 189 -4.55 19.13 6.20
CA GLU A 189 -4.42 18.98 4.74
C GLU A 189 -4.54 17.51 4.32
N ALA A 190 -4.01 16.59 5.14
CA ALA A 190 -4.15 15.15 4.92
C ALA A 190 -5.62 14.71 5.03
N SER A 191 -6.40 15.20 6.01
CA SER A 191 -7.84 14.90 6.10
C SER A 191 -8.62 15.41 4.90
N ASP A 192 -8.29 16.59 4.37
CA ASP A 192 -8.94 17.16 3.18
C ASP A 192 -8.73 16.26 1.94
N CYS A 193 -7.64 15.51 1.90
CA CYS A 193 -7.34 14.55 0.84
C CYS A 193 -8.01 13.17 1.07
N TYR A 194 -7.99 12.65 2.29
CA TYR A 194 -8.57 11.35 2.63
C TYR A 194 -10.11 11.36 2.64
N ALA A 195 -10.73 12.40 3.22
CA ALA A 195 -12.16 12.43 3.47
C ALA A 195 -13.02 12.25 2.20
N PRO A 196 -12.74 12.91 1.06
CA PRO A 196 -13.51 12.68 -0.17
C PRO A 196 -13.44 11.23 -0.67
N LEU A 197 -12.30 10.55 -0.49
CA LEU A 197 -12.12 9.15 -0.90
C LEU A 197 -12.95 8.20 -0.03
N VAL A 198 -13.00 8.46 1.28
CA VAL A 198 -13.78 7.67 2.24
C VAL A 198 -15.28 7.95 2.09
N HIS A 199 -15.68 9.22 1.96
CA HIS A 199 -17.09 9.59 1.80
C HIS A 199 -17.70 9.08 0.50
N ALA A 200 -16.93 8.99 -0.59
CA ALA A 200 -17.38 8.38 -1.84
C ALA A 200 -17.80 6.90 -1.66
N SER A 201 -17.28 6.23 -0.63
CA SER A 201 -17.57 4.83 -0.30
C SER A 201 -18.20 4.67 1.09
N PHE A 202 -18.88 5.71 1.60
CA PHE A 202 -19.36 5.73 3.00
C PHE A 202 -20.38 4.63 3.34
N ASP A 203 -21.06 4.09 2.32
CA ASP A 203 -22.00 2.96 2.48
C ASP A 203 -21.32 1.58 2.47
N ARG A 204 -20.05 1.53 2.09
CA ARG A 204 -19.22 0.33 1.95
C ARG A 204 -17.81 0.59 2.48
N LEU A 205 -17.71 0.99 3.74
CA LEU A 205 -16.41 1.34 4.34
C LEU A 205 -15.45 0.15 4.37
N LEU A 206 -15.96 -1.07 4.39
CA LEU A 206 -15.14 -2.28 4.32
C LEU A 206 -14.42 -2.49 2.98
N ASP A 207 -14.86 -1.81 1.90
CA ASP A 207 -14.16 -1.82 0.61
C ASP A 207 -12.95 -0.86 0.61
N VAL A 208 -12.92 0.10 1.55
CA VAL A 208 -11.79 1.01 1.75
C VAL A 208 -10.70 0.30 2.54
N SER A 209 -9.42 0.54 2.22
CA SER A 209 -8.31 -0.01 3.01
C SER A 209 -8.38 0.47 4.47
N ALA A 210 -8.27 -0.47 5.39
CA ALA A 210 -8.30 -0.19 6.83
C ALA A 210 -7.24 0.85 7.28
N VAL A 211 -6.07 0.88 6.64
CA VAL A 211 -5.00 1.86 6.92
C VAL A 211 -5.44 3.27 6.54
N VAL A 212 -6.19 3.42 5.46
CA VAL A 212 -6.69 4.72 4.99
C VAL A 212 -7.72 5.27 5.98
N LEU A 213 -8.65 4.42 6.44
CA LEU A 213 -9.60 4.77 7.49
C LEU A 213 -8.88 5.14 8.79
N ALA A 214 -7.84 4.38 9.17
CA ALA A 214 -7.05 4.62 10.37
C ALA A 214 -6.38 6.00 10.34
N ASN A 215 -5.72 6.34 9.22
CA ASN A 215 -5.06 7.61 9.04
C ASN A 215 -6.05 8.78 9.02
N LEU A 216 -7.23 8.62 8.39
CA LEU A 216 -8.27 9.65 8.42
C LEU A 216 -8.80 9.89 9.84
N CYS A 217 -9.13 8.83 10.59
CA CYS A 217 -9.56 8.97 11.97
C CYS A 217 -8.47 9.60 12.84
N ALA A 218 -7.20 9.25 12.63
CA ALA A 218 -6.08 9.89 13.31
C ALA A 218 -6.02 11.39 12.98
N CYS A 219 -6.09 11.78 11.70
CA CYS A 219 -6.16 13.18 11.30
C CYS A 219 -7.27 13.95 12.02
N TYR A 220 -8.50 13.41 12.02
CA TYR A 220 -9.63 14.04 12.71
C TYR A 220 -9.38 14.24 14.19
N ILE A 221 -8.74 13.28 14.86
CA ILE A 221 -8.46 13.41 16.28
C ILE A 221 -7.40 14.49 16.54
N PHE A 222 -6.32 14.56 15.74
CA PHE A 222 -5.32 15.63 15.89
C PHE A 222 -5.86 17.02 15.54
N THR A 223 -6.86 17.09 14.66
CA THR A 223 -7.52 18.35 14.34
C THR A 223 -8.73 18.63 15.24
N THR A 224 -8.90 17.93 16.36
CA THR A 224 -9.99 18.08 17.34
C THR A 224 -11.42 17.79 16.81
N ASN A 225 -11.53 17.14 15.66
CA ASN A 225 -12.79 16.69 15.05
C ASN A 225 -13.17 15.27 15.49
N THR A 226 -13.14 15.00 16.80
CA THR A 226 -13.30 13.64 17.36
C THR A 226 -14.65 13.00 17.00
N GLU A 227 -15.71 13.81 16.86
CA GLU A 227 -17.05 13.31 16.50
C GLU A 227 -17.07 12.62 15.12
N GLU A 228 -16.33 13.16 14.14
CA GLU A 228 -16.20 12.57 12.80
C GLU A 228 -15.43 11.25 12.84
N ALA A 229 -14.36 11.19 13.64
CA ALA A 229 -13.62 9.95 13.86
C ALA A 229 -14.51 8.86 14.48
N GLU A 230 -15.31 9.23 15.50
CA GLU A 230 -16.24 8.31 16.15
C GLU A 230 -17.37 7.84 15.23
N GLU A 231 -17.88 8.67 14.32
CA GLU A 231 -18.88 8.23 13.35
C GLU A 231 -18.31 7.21 12.35
N VAL A 232 -17.12 7.46 11.80
CA VAL A 232 -16.44 6.50 10.91
C VAL A 232 -16.24 5.16 11.64
N MET A 233 -15.73 5.20 12.87
CA MET A 233 -15.51 3.98 13.67
C MET A 233 -16.82 3.25 13.97
N ARG A 234 -17.88 3.95 14.38
CA ARG A 234 -19.21 3.35 14.63
C ARG A 234 -19.82 2.75 13.38
N ARG A 235 -19.57 3.33 12.21
CA ARG A 235 -20.07 2.79 10.93
C ARG A 235 -19.32 1.52 10.54
N VAL A 236 -17.99 1.52 10.63
CA VAL A 236 -17.16 0.33 10.41
C VAL A 236 -17.58 -0.80 11.34
N GLU A 237 -17.76 -0.53 12.64
CA GLU A 237 -18.21 -1.52 13.62
C GLU A 237 -19.57 -2.13 13.24
N ARG A 238 -20.53 -1.29 12.80
CA ARG A 238 -21.84 -1.76 12.31
C ARG A 238 -21.71 -2.65 11.07
N GLU A 239 -20.85 -2.30 10.12
CA GLU A 239 -20.64 -3.08 8.90
C GLU A 239 -19.93 -4.41 9.17
N GLU A 240 -18.90 -4.42 10.01
CA GLU A 240 -18.21 -5.66 10.44
C GLU A 240 -19.18 -6.61 11.15
N ASN A 241 -19.99 -6.11 12.07
CA ASN A 241 -20.97 -6.91 12.81
C ASN A 241 -22.14 -7.41 11.95
N ALA A 242 -22.47 -6.71 10.87
CA ALA A 242 -23.53 -7.10 9.95
C ALA A 242 -23.10 -8.17 8.93
N GLN A 243 -21.78 -8.41 8.75
CA GLN A 243 -21.32 -9.45 7.83
C GLN A 243 -21.61 -10.86 8.37
N THR A 244 -22.35 -11.62 7.56
CA THR A 244 -22.69 -13.02 7.81
C THR A 244 -21.69 -13.99 7.17
N THR A 245 -20.85 -13.50 6.27
CA THR A 245 -19.78 -14.28 5.63
C THR A 245 -18.66 -14.55 6.61
N ASN A 246 -18.07 -15.75 6.57
CA ASN A 246 -16.89 -16.13 7.35
C ASN A 246 -15.59 -15.41 6.90
N ARG A 247 -15.73 -14.24 6.25
CA ARG A 247 -14.64 -13.35 5.85
C ARG A 247 -14.22 -12.58 7.09
N LYS A 248 -12.93 -12.68 7.44
CA LYS A 248 -12.38 -12.07 8.65
C LYS A 248 -12.07 -10.59 8.33
N LEU A 249 -12.70 -9.66 9.04
CA LEU A 249 -12.51 -8.22 8.86
C LEU A 249 -11.93 -7.62 10.14
N PHE A 250 -10.99 -6.68 9.97
CA PHE A 250 -10.21 -6.09 11.06
C PHE A 250 -10.05 -4.58 10.88
N HIS A 251 -10.93 -3.96 10.08
CA HIS A 251 -10.89 -2.54 9.81
C HIS A 251 -10.95 -1.75 11.11
N LEU A 252 -11.88 -2.08 12.02
CA LEU A 252 -11.99 -1.37 13.30
C LEU A 252 -10.75 -1.56 14.19
N SER A 253 -10.16 -2.75 14.19
CA SER A 253 -8.94 -3.06 14.94
C SER A 253 -7.76 -2.25 14.41
N ILE A 254 -7.56 -2.24 13.09
CA ILE A 254 -6.50 -1.48 12.43
C ILE A 254 -6.69 0.03 12.64
N ILE A 255 -7.93 0.54 12.58
CA ILE A 255 -8.24 1.95 12.86
C ILE A 255 -7.83 2.32 14.29
N THR A 256 -8.28 1.56 15.28
CA THR A 256 -7.98 1.81 16.71
C THR A 256 -6.46 1.84 16.96
N LEU A 257 -5.74 0.93 16.32
CA LEU A 257 -4.29 0.85 16.44
C LEU A 257 -3.59 2.01 15.75
N GLY A 258 -3.93 2.30 14.50
CA GLY A 258 -3.34 3.41 13.76
C GLY A 258 -3.50 4.74 14.51
N ILE A 259 -4.68 4.99 15.09
CA ILE A 259 -4.92 6.15 15.97
C ILE A 259 -3.99 6.13 17.19
N SER A 260 -3.84 4.97 17.83
CA SER A 260 -2.97 4.82 18.99
C SER A 260 -1.52 5.10 18.63
N PHE A 261 -1.00 4.57 17.51
CA PHE A 261 0.37 4.84 17.06
C PHE A 261 0.60 6.31 16.73
N ALA A 262 -0.27 6.91 15.92
CA ALA A 262 -0.11 8.28 15.49
C ALA A 262 -0.03 9.23 16.69
N LYS A 263 -0.81 8.99 17.76
CA LYS A 263 -0.84 9.88 18.95
C LYS A 263 0.46 9.90 19.73
N ASN A 264 1.21 8.81 19.67
CA ASN A 264 2.47 8.70 20.39
C ASN A 264 3.64 9.28 19.58
N ASP A 265 3.60 9.18 18.25
CA ASP A 265 4.63 9.75 17.37
C ASP A 265 4.61 11.29 17.40
N ALA A 266 3.42 11.90 17.47
CA ALA A 266 3.23 13.35 17.50
C ALA A 266 3.69 14.05 18.81
N ASN A 267 4.33 13.33 19.76
CA ASN A 267 4.90 13.87 21.01
C ASN A 267 3.92 14.74 21.85
N GLU A 268 2.60 14.60 21.64
CA GLU A 268 1.60 15.24 22.48
C GLU A 268 1.54 14.49 23.81
N GLY A 269 2.16 15.07 24.84
CA GLY A 269 2.18 14.58 26.22
C GLY A 269 0.80 14.53 26.89
N GLY A 270 -0.12 13.71 26.35
CA GLY A 270 -1.52 13.67 26.72
C GLY A 270 -2.10 12.26 26.75
N LYS A 271 -1.96 11.61 27.92
CA LYS A 271 -2.57 10.36 28.40
C LYS A 271 -2.02 9.04 27.83
N GLN A 272 -1.19 8.42 28.69
CA GLN A 272 -0.63 7.07 28.71
C GLN A 272 -1.63 5.89 28.56
N ASN A 273 -2.90 6.12 28.21
CA ASN A 273 -3.97 5.10 28.21
C ASN A 273 -4.34 4.54 26.82
N ASN A 274 -3.74 5.05 25.73
CA ASN A 274 -4.13 4.68 24.35
C ASN A 274 -3.54 3.33 23.90
N PHE A 275 -2.29 2.99 24.26
CA PHE A 275 -1.72 1.67 23.94
C PHE A 275 -2.52 0.54 24.58
N ARG A 276 -2.91 0.69 25.85
CA ARG A 276 -3.79 -0.28 26.53
C ARG A 276 -5.08 -0.52 25.75
N PHE A 277 -5.72 0.55 25.26
CA PHE A 277 -6.96 0.44 24.50
C PHE A 277 -6.74 -0.20 23.12
N GLY A 278 -5.70 0.22 22.38
CA GLY A 278 -5.35 -0.33 21.07
C GLY A 278 -4.97 -1.82 21.14
N ILE A 279 -4.11 -2.19 22.08
CA ILE A 279 -3.66 -3.57 22.28
C ILE A 279 -4.83 -4.45 22.74
N SER A 280 -5.61 -4.03 23.74
CA SER A 280 -6.81 -4.77 24.17
C SER A 280 -7.77 -5.00 23.00
N ARG A 281 -7.93 -4.04 22.10
CA ARG A 281 -8.74 -4.20 20.88
C ARG A 281 -8.12 -5.20 19.88
N ILE A 282 -6.79 -5.28 19.71
CA ILE A 282 -6.17 -6.38 18.93
C ILE A 282 -6.52 -7.73 19.53
N VAL A 283 -6.27 -7.87 20.84
CA VAL A 283 -6.44 -9.13 21.56
C VAL A 283 -7.89 -9.60 21.42
N CYS A 284 -8.86 -8.72 21.71
CA CYS A 284 -10.28 -9.03 21.56
C CYS A 284 -10.70 -9.25 20.10
N ALA A 285 -10.12 -8.53 19.14
CA ALA A 285 -10.49 -8.69 17.73
C ALA A 285 -10.11 -10.07 17.19
N LEU A 286 -9.06 -10.68 17.72
CA LEU A 286 -8.58 -12.00 17.32
C LEU A 286 -9.26 -13.15 18.07
N GLU A 287 -10.16 -12.89 19.01
CA GLU A 287 -10.94 -13.93 19.68
C GLU A 287 -12.21 -14.32 18.90
N PRO A 288 -12.48 -15.62 18.67
CA PRO A 288 -11.66 -16.78 19.02
C PRO A 288 -10.54 -17.03 18.00
N TYR A 289 -9.33 -17.31 18.49
CA TYR A 289 -8.10 -17.38 17.70
C TYR A 289 -8.12 -18.47 16.63
N GLU A 290 -8.76 -19.62 16.89
CA GLU A 290 -8.89 -20.71 15.92
C GLU A 290 -9.63 -20.27 14.65
N LYS A 291 -10.55 -19.31 14.80
CA LYS A 291 -11.35 -18.80 13.69
C LYS A 291 -10.78 -17.54 13.11
N LYS A 292 -10.19 -16.66 13.91
CA LYS A 292 -9.84 -15.30 13.48
C LYS A 292 -8.37 -15.12 13.13
N LEU A 293 -7.46 -15.94 13.63
CA LEU A 293 -6.05 -15.85 13.27
C LEU A 293 -5.81 -16.26 11.80
N GLY A 294 -5.00 -15.50 11.09
CA GLY A 294 -4.68 -15.66 9.67
C GLY A 294 -3.52 -14.76 9.24
N MET A 295 -2.97 -14.98 8.05
CA MET A 295 -1.79 -14.25 7.55
C MET A 295 -1.93 -12.73 7.63
N ASP A 296 -3.01 -12.18 7.06
CA ASP A 296 -3.24 -10.72 7.07
C ASP A 296 -3.42 -10.18 8.49
N THR A 297 -4.20 -10.89 9.29
CA THR A 297 -4.53 -10.51 10.67
C THR A 297 -3.26 -10.44 11.52
N TRP A 298 -2.37 -11.41 11.32
CA TRP A 298 -1.09 -11.49 12.00
C TRP A 298 -0.10 -10.46 11.48
N PHE A 299 -0.10 -10.18 10.18
CA PHE A 299 0.74 -9.15 9.59
C PHE A 299 0.53 -7.78 10.24
N TYR A 300 -0.72 -7.41 10.51
CA TYR A 300 -1.02 -6.16 11.23
C TYR A 300 -0.69 -6.29 12.72
N SER A 301 -1.13 -7.36 13.39
CA SER A 301 -0.90 -7.55 14.83
C SER A 301 0.59 -7.59 15.19
N LYS A 302 1.42 -8.29 14.41
CA LYS A 302 2.86 -8.42 14.67
C LYS A 302 3.58 -7.09 14.57
N ARG A 303 3.19 -6.23 13.62
CA ARG A 303 3.76 -4.88 13.46
C ARG A 303 3.37 -3.98 14.61
N CYS A 304 2.13 -4.09 15.08
CA CYS A 304 1.68 -3.34 16.24
C CYS A 304 2.45 -3.74 17.50
N MET A 305 2.61 -5.04 17.74
CA MET A 305 3.41 -5.55 18.86
C MET A 305 4.88 -5.11 18.76
N ALA A 306 5.50 -5.27 17.58
CA ALA A 306 6.89 -4.88 17.38
C ALA A 306 7.12 -3.38 17.62
N SER A 307 6.23 -2.52 17.10
CA SER A 307 6.31 -1.07 17.31
C SER A 307 6.13 -0.70 18.78
N MET A 308 5.19 -1.34 19.48
CA MET A 308 5.04 -1.15 20.93
C MET A 308 6.33 -1.52 21.68
N LEU A 309 6.91 -2.69 21.40
CA LEU A 309 8.16 -3.14 22.04
C LEU A 309 9.32 -2.18 21.75
N GLU A 310 9.41 -1.66 20.54
CA GLU A 310 10.41 -0.65 20.15
C GLU A 310 10.23 0.66 20.95
N SER A 311 8.99 1.12 21.14
CA SER A 311 8.69 2.31 21.94
C SER A 311 9.02 2.14 23.42
N ILE A 312 8.76 0.95 24.00
CA ILE A 312 9.18 0.63 25.37
C ILE A 312 10.71 0.61 25.45
N ALA A 313 11.37 -0.07 24.50
CA ALA A 313 12.84 -0.18 24.47
C ALA A 313 13.54 1.17 24.31
N ARG A 314 12.91 2.14 23.63
CA ARG A 314 13.40 3.52 23.52
C ARG A 314 13.03 4.41 24.73
N CYS A 315 12.38 3.86 25.75
CA CYS A 315 11.87 4.59 26.91
C CYS A 315 10.95 5.77 26.55
N VAL A 316 10.26 5.68 25.42
CA VAL A 316 9.27 6.68 24.98
C VAL A 316 7.92 6.44 25.65
N VAL A 317 7.66 5.19 26.07
CA VAL A 317 6.37 4.74 26.59
C VAL A 317 6.57 3.87 27.83
N GLU A 318 5.75 4.12 28.85
CA GLU A 318 5.62 3.25 30.02
C GLU A 318 4.27 2.52 29.94
N ILE A 319 4.28 1.20 30.05
CA ILE A 319 3.09 0.34 29.94
C ILE A 319 2.91 -0.43 31.24
N SER A 320 1.68 -0.47 31.76
CA SER A 320 1.37 -1.23 32.97
C SER A 320 1.51 -2.74 32.76
N ASP A 321 2.03 -3.44 33.77
CA ASP A 321 2.24 -4.90 33.76
C ASP A 321 1.05 -5.71 33.25
N ASN A 322 -0.18 -5.33 33.65
CA ASN A 322 -1.40 -6.01 33.19
C ASN A 322 -1.50 -6.10 31.67
N VAL A 323 -1.14 -5.02 30.96
CA VAL A 323 -1.18 -4.99 29.49
C VAL A 323 -0.06 -5.85 28.90
N LEU A 324 1.11 -5.87 29.52
CA LEU A 324 2.22 -6.73 29.09
C LEU A 324 1.86 -8.21 29.27
N PHE A 325 1.18 -8.57 30.35
CA PHE A 325 0.63 -9.92 30.56
C PHE A 325 -0.46 -10.28 29.53
N ASP A 326 -1.37 -9.35 29.21
CA ASP A 326 -2.36 -9.56 28.15
C ASP A 326 -1.67 -9.80 26.79
N CYS A 327 -0.57 -9.09 26.50
CA CYS A 327 0.25 -9.30 25.30
C CYS A 327 0.92 -10.67 25.28
N LEU A 328 1.47 -11.13 26.43
CA LEU A 328 2.06 -12.45 26.54
C LEU A 328 1.03 -13.54 26.24
N HIS A 329 -0.15 -13.47 26.87
CA HIS A 329 -1.24 -14.41 26.65
C HIS A 329 -1.74 -14.40 25.20
N PHE A 330 -1.84 -13.21 24.60
CA PHE A 330 -2.14 -13.05 23.19
C PHE A 330 -1.12 -13.75 22.28
N LEU A 331 0.18 -13.53 22.50
CA LEU A 331 1.25 -14.14 21.71
C LEU A 331 1.34 -15.65 21.91
N GLU A 332 1.04 -16.16 23.11
CA GLU A 332 0.86 -17.58 23.39
C GLU A 332 -0.28 -18.21 22.58
N SER A 333 -1.42 -17.53 22.54
CA SER A 333 -2.58 -17.96 21.74
C SER A 333 -2.24 -17.95 20.25
N CYS A 334 -1.60 -16.89 19.75
CA CYS A 334 -1.12 -16.84 18.37
C CYS A 334 -0.09 -17.94 18.05
N GLU A 335 0.80 -18.28 18.97
CA GLU A 335 1.72 -19.40 18.80
C GLU A 335 0.99 -20.75 18.72
N LEU A 336 -0.01 -20.96 19.59
CA LEU A 336 -0.78 -22.20 19.65
C LEU A 336 -1.59 -22.42 18.37
N HIS A 337 -2.31 -21.40 17.91
CA HIS A 337 -3.23 -21.50 16.78
C HIS A 337 -2.59 -21.19 15.42
N GLY A 338 -1.39 -20.58 15.41
CA GLY A 338 -0.66 -20.19 14.20
C GLY A 338 0.33 -21.22 13.67
N ARG A 339 0.25 -22.49 14.11
CA ARG A 339 1.21 -23.55 13.75
C ARG A 339 1.13 -23.99 12.29
N GLU A 340 -0.04 -23.88 11.68
CA GLU A 340 -0.25 -24.33 10.29
C GLU A 340 -0.44 -23.14 9.33
N ILE A 341 -0.31 -21.92 9.82
CA ILE A 341 -0.52 -20.70 9.05
C ILE A 341 0.83 -20.13 8.66
N VAL A 342 1.15 -20.23 7.37
CA VAL A 342 2.38 -19.71 6.79
C VAL A 342 2.29 -18.18 6.68
N THR A 343 3.36 -17.47 7.05
CA THR A 343 3.48 -16.00 6.94
C THR A 343 4.24 -15.54 5.71
N ASP A 344 5.10 -16.41 5.18
CA ASP A 344 5.77 -16.21 3.89
C ASP A 344 5.02 -17.02 2.83
N VAL A 345 4.34 -16.36 1.89
CA VAL A 345 3.95 -17.09 0.68
C VAL A 345 5.26 -17.54 0.01
N PRO A 346 5.53 -18.84 -0.17
CA PRO A 346 6.71 -19.28 -0.90
C PRO A 346 6.46 -18.96 -2.37
N MET A 347 6.64 -17.70 -2.72
CA MET A 347 6.87 -17.28 -4.08
C MET A 347 8.24 -17.83 -4.46
N HIS A 348 8.36 -18.32 -5.68
CA HIS A 348 9.60 -18.89 -6.18
C HIS A 348 10.78 -17.95 -5.86
N GLY A 349 11.67 -18.37 -4.95
CA GLY A 349 12.71 -17.50 -4.39
C GLY A 349 12.96 -17.61 -2.89
N ALA A 350 12.37 -18.55 -2.15
CA ALA A 350 13.00 -18.96 -0.89
C ALA A 350 14.45 -19.35 -1.20
N ARG A 351 15.42 -18.74 -0.51
CA ARG A 351 16.82 -19.15 -0.65
C ARG A 351 16.86 -20.67 -0.43
N PRO A 352 17.55 -21.46 -1.27
CA PRO A 352 17.59 -22.91 -1.11
C PRO A 352 17.97 -23.27 0.34
N GLY A 353 17.01 -23.82 1.11
CA GLY A 353 17.18 -24.18 2.52
C GLY A 353 16.41 -23.34 3.55
N GLU A 354 15.71 -22.27 3.18
CA GLU A 354 14.86 -21.54 4.13
C GLU A 354 13.50 -22.22 4.33
N LEU A 355 13.22 -22.59 5.59
CA LEU A 355 11.91 -23.13 5.99
C LEU A 355 10.87 -22.00 5.95
N PRO A 356 9.64 -22.27 5.45
CA PRO A 356 8.56 -21.30 5.44
C PRO A 356 8.29 -20.82 6.87
N ARG A 357 8.27 -19.50 7.08
CA ARG A 357 7.94 -18.94 8.39
C ARG A 357 6.46 -19.11 8.63
N MET A 358 6.13 -19.47 9.87
CA MET A 358 4.76 -19.64 10.34
C MET A 358 4.45 -18.55 11.35
N ILE A 359 3.16 -18.27 11.55
CA ILE A 359 2.72 -17.35 12.60
C ILE A 359 3.30 -17.78 13.96
N SER A 360 3.33 -19.09 14.22
CA SER A 360 3.90 -19.62 15.46
C SER A 360 5.37 -19.27 15.69
N HIS A 361 6.18 -19.22 14.62
CA HIS A 361 7.59 -18.84 14.72
C HIS A 361 7.75 -17.36 15.05
N GLU A 362 7.01 -16.50 14.34
CA GLU A 362 7.05 -15.06 14.55
C GLU A 362 6.47 -14.65 15.92
N ALA A 363 5.39 -15.29 16.36
CA ALA A 363 4.77 -15.04 17.66
C ALA A 363 5.73 -15.40 18.81
N ARG A 364 6.43 -16.54 18.71
CA ARG A 364 7.45 -16.95 19.68
C ARG A 364 8.60 -15.94 19.77
N LEU A 365 9.04 -15.41 18.62
CA LEU A 365 10.10 -14.39 18.58
C LEU A 365 9.67 -13.11 19.29
N ILE A 366 8.49 -12.59 18.97
CA ILE A 366 7.96 -11.36 19.60
C ILE A 366 7.75 -11.59 21.10
N ARG A 367 7.27 -12.77 21.51
CA ARG A 367 7.11 -13.11 22.94
C ARG A 367 8.45 -13.10 23.66
N ALA A 368 9.50 -13.66 23.06
CA ALA A 368 10.84 -13.66 23.65
C ALA A 368 11.39 -12.23 23.81
N LEU A 369 11.13 -11.33 22.84
CA LEU A 369 11.50 -9.92 22.95
C LEU A 369 10.73 -9.20 24.07
N LEU A 370 9.44 -9.47 24.21
CA LEU A 370 8.62 -8.91 25.28
C LEU A 370 9.10 -9.36 26.67
N ILE A 371 9.39 -10.65 26.86
CA ILE A 371 9.94 -11.17 28.12
C ILE A 371 11.25 -10.44 28.47
N LYS A 372 12.13 -10.26 27.49
CA LYS A 372 13.41 -9.54 27.69
C LYS A 372 13.25 -8.06 28.05
N ILE A 373 12.13 -7.43 27.68
CA ILE A 373 11.81 -6.04 28.04
C ILE A 373 11.21 -5.97 29.45
N MET A 374 10.58 -7.05 29.91
CA MET A 374 10.00 -7.16 31.26
C MET A 374 11.04 -7.55 32.32
N ASP A 375 12.14 -8.20 31.91
CA ASP A 375 13.33 -8.49 32.73
C ASP A 375 14.20 -7.23 32.93
#